data_AF-A0A0S7WHB5-F1
#
_entry.id   AF-A0A0S7WHB5-F1
#
_cell.length_a   1.000
_cell.length_b   1.000
_cell.length_c   1.000
_cell.angle_alpha   90.00
_cell.angle_beta   90.00
_cell.angle_gamma   90.00
#
_symmetry.space_group_name_H-M   'P 1'
#
loop_
_entity.id
_entity.type
_entity.pdbx_description
1 polymer ?
#
loop_
_entity_poly.entity_id
_entity_poly.type
_entity_poly.pdbx_seq_one_letter_code
_entity_poly.pdbx_strand_id
1 'polypeptide(L)'
;MSVAKIRSGLQLRKEGLPAEAFAIVDDPNDPDTWKLPHHTRAIFRALKERLDIERTVDWQRTVAAVAALSPGGHRGRRVEATPEQILAAARHLASHYQKAGRELPPTLADLLGRS
;
A
#
# COMPACT_ATOMS: atom_id res chain seq x y z
N MET A 1 -7.19 25.11 -26.85
CA MET A 1 -6.68 24.37 -25.66
C MET A 1 -5.72 23.29 -26.16
N SER A 2 -4.56 23.18 -25.53
CA SER A 2 -3.36 22.51 -26.03
C SER A 2 -3.20 21.09 -25.48
N VAL A 3 -2.28 20.33 -26.09
CA VAL A 3 -1.77 18.99 -25.71
C VAL A 3 -1.45 18.83 -24.21
N ALA A 4 -1.28 19.94 -23.48
CA ALA A 4 -1.07 19.95 -22.03
C ALA A 4 -2.17 19.25 -21.22
N LYS A 5 -3.45 19.31 -21.66
CA LYS A 5 -4.56 18.59 -20.99
C LYS A 5 -4.59 17.07 -21.28
N ILE A 6 -3.74 16.58 -22.18
CA ILE A 6 -3.70 15.16 -22.58
C ILE A 6 -2.87 14.34 -21.58
N ARG A 7 -1.92 14.95 -20.86
CA ARG A 7 -1.04 14.24 -19.91
C ARG A 7 -1.66 13.91 -18.56
N SER A 8 -2.78 14.54 -18.18
CA SER A 8 -3.54 14.18 -16.97
C SER A 8 -4.14 12.76 -17.01
N GLY A 9 -4.04 12.04 -18.13
CA GLY A 9 -4.51 10.65 -18.28
C GLY A 9 -3.40 9.59 -18.43
N LEU A 10 -2.11 9.96 -18.41
CA LEU A 10 -1.03 8.97 -18.30
C LEU A 10 -1.02 8.49 -16.85
N GLN A 11 -1.72 7.37 -16.58
CA GLN A 11 -1.73 6.73 -15.26
C GLN A 11 -0.30 6.67 -14.72
N LEU A 12 -0.02 7.48 -13.70
CA LEU A 12 1.28 7.53 -13.06
C LEU A 12 1.54 6.17 -12.41
N ARG A 13 2.79 5.69 -12.50
CA ARG A 13 3.17 4.37 -12.01
C ARG A 13 4.53 4.42 -11.33
N LYS A 14 4.62 3.85 -10.14
CA LYS A 14 5.88 3.57 -9.44
C LYS A 14 6.13 2.08 -9.46
N GLU A 15 7.34 1.65 -9.80
CA GLU A 15 7.68 0.22 -9.99
C GLU A 15 6.77 -0.49 -11.01
N GLY A 16 6.15 0.27 -11.92
CA GLY A 16 5.15 -0.24 -12.86
C GLY A 16 3.79 -0.59 -12.23
N LEU A 17 3.52 -0.14 -11.00
CA LEU A 17 2.27 -0.33 -10.25
C LEU A 17 1.50 0.99 -10.10
N PRO A 18 0.15 0.95 -10.00
CA PRO A 18 -0.68 2.14 -9.74
C PRO A 18 -0.70 2.49 -8.24
N ALA A 19 -1.23 3.65 -7.88
CA ALA A 19 -1.24 4.16 -6.49
C ALA A 19 -1.95 3.20 -5.52
N GLU A 20 -3.01 2.53 -5.96
CA GLU A 20 -3.79 1.56 -5.18
C GLU A 20 -2.97 0.33 -4.73
N ALA A 21 -1.79 0.12 -5.32
CA ALA A 21 -0.89 -0.95 -4.92
C ALA A 21 -0.02 -0.61 -3.71
N PHE A 22 -0.12 0.60 -3.16
CA PHE A 22 0.73 1.12 -2.09
C PHE A 22 -0.08 1.41 -0.82
N ALA A 23 0.48 1.12 0.34
CA ALA A 23 -0.20 1.38 1.63
C ALA A 23 -0.16 2.85 2.05
N ILE A 24 0.79 3.63 1.51
CA ILE A 24 0.91 5.08 1.73
C ILE A 24 0.98 5.77 0.37
N VAL A 25 0.06 6.72 0.16
CA VAL A 25 0.00 7.62 -0.99
C VAL A 25 -0.21 9.02 -0.42
N ASP A 26 0.82 9.86 -0.48
CA ASP A 26 0.76 11.23 0.06
C ASP A 26 0.22 12.18 -1.03
N ASP A 27 1.03 12.46 -2.06
CA ASP A 27 0.55 13.13 -3.26
C ASP A 27 0.20 12.08 -4.35
N PRO A 28 -1.08 11.92 -4.73
CA PRO A 28 -1.48 10.99 -5.77
C PRO A 28 -0.96 11.38 -7.18
N ASN A 29 -0.40 12.57 -7.35
CA ASN A 29 0.23 13.01 -8.60
C ASN A 29 1.76 12.93 -8.57
N ASP A 30 2.35 12.53 -7.45
CA ASP A 30 3.79 12.33 -7.30
C ASP A 30 4.08 10.90 -6.81
N PRO A 31 4.43 9.97 -7.71
CA PRO A 31 4.72 8.59 -7.36
C PRO A 31 5.88 8.43 -6.38
N ASP A 32 6.82 9.38 -6.31
CA ASP A 32 7.93 9.28 -5.38
C ASP A 32 7.48 9.32 -3.92
N THR A 33 6.31 9.93 -3.66
CA THR A 33 5.68 9.93 -2.34
C THR A 33 4.99 8.61 -1.97
N TRP A 34 4.73 7.72 -2.94
CA TRP A 34 4.04 6.46 -2.69
C TRP A 34 4.99 5.44 -2.07
N LYS A 35 4.59 4.78 -0.98
CA LYS A 35 5.47 3.91 -0.19
C LYS A 35 4.75 2.61 0.14
N LEU A 36 5.56 1.58 0.42
CA LEU A 36 5.09 0.27 0.87
C LEU A 36 4.16 -0.41 -0.16
N PRO A 37 4.68 -0.78 -1.35
CA PRO A 37 3.88 -1.55 -2.30
C PRO A 37 3.52 -2.91 -1.72
N HIS A 38 2.27 -3.35 -1.86
CA HIS A 38 1.77 -4.61 -1.29
C HIS A 38 0.84 -5.41 -2.22
N HIS A 39 0.65 -4.96 -3.46
CA HIS A 39 -0.04 -5.71 -4.50
C HIS A 39 0.89 -6.14 -5.65
N THR A 40 0.54 -7.25 -6.29
CA THR A 40 1.15 -7.69 -7.56
C THR A 40 0.64 -6.85 -8.74
N ARG A 41 1.30 -6.98 -9.91
CA ARG A 41 0.81 -6.38 -11.17
C ARG A 41 -0.59 -6.86 -11.59
N ALA A 42 -1.13 -7.93 -10.98
CA ALA A 42 -2.51 -8.34 -11.23
C ALA A 42 -3.54 -7.30 -10.78
N ILE A 43 -3.16 -6.31 -9.96
CA ILE A 43 -4.04 -5.20 -9.56
C ILE A 43 -4.63 -4.44 -10.75
N PHE A 44 -3.92 -4.35 -11.88
CA PHE A 44 -4.49 -3.75 -13.10
C PHE A 44 -5.71 -4.50 -13.64
N ARG A 45 -5.84 -5.79 -13.36
CA ARG A 45 -7.04 -6.57 -13.68
C ARG A 45 -8.16 -6.28 -12.69
N ALA A 46 -7.81 -6.07 -11.42
CA ALA A 46 -8.79 -5.69 -10.40
C ALA A 46 -9.36 -4.29 -10.62
N LEU A 47 -8.52 -3.31 -10.98
CA LEU A 47 -8.96 -1.96 -11.37
C LEU A 47 -9.81 -1.93 -12.65
N LYS A 48 -9.87 -3.04 -13.40
CA LYS A 48 -10.75 -3.23 -14.56
C LYS A 48 -11.95 -4.14 -14.23
N GLU A 49 -12.17 -4.44 -12.95
CA GLU A 49 -13.25 -5.32 -12.46
C GLU A 49 -13.18 -6.76 -13.01
N ARG A 50 -11.99 -7.21 -13.41
CA ARG A 50 -11.74 -8.55 -13.98
C ARG A 50 -11.12 -9.53 -12.98
N LEU A 51 -10.86 -9.08 -11.76
CA LEU A 51 -10.29 -9.86 -10.67
C LEU A 51 -10.65 -9.18 -9.35
N ASP A 52 -10.92 -9.95 -8.31
CA ASP A 52 -11.05 -9.39 -6.96
C ASP A 52 -9.70 -8.77 -6.52
N ILE A 53 -9.72 -7.55 -5.99
CA ILE A 53 -8.54 -6.84 -5.52
C ILE A 53 -7.79 -7.62 -4.42
N GLU A 54 -8.52 -8.36 -3.57
CA GLU A 54 -7.91 -9.15 -2.49
C GLU A 54 -7.07 -10.31 -3.05
N ARG A 55 -7.41 -10.81 -4.24
CA ARG A 55 -6.61 -11.84 -4.94
C ARG A 55 -5.32 -11.30 -5.54
N THR A 56 -5.10 -10.00 -5.49
CA THR A 56 -3.90 -9.35 -6.05
C THR A 56 -2.87 -8.99 -4.99
N VAL A 57 -3.21 -9.15 -3.69
CA VAL A 57 -2.30 -8.90 -2.56
C VAL A 57 -1.07 -9.78 -2.69
N ASP A 58 0.11 -9.16 -2.63
CA ASP A 58 1.41 -9.83 -2.56
C ASP A 58 1.78 -10.00 -1.09
N TRP A 59 1.52 -11.18 -0.53
CA TRP A 59 1.73 -11.42 0.91
C TRP A 59 3.19 -11.27 1.36
N GLN A 60 4.17 -11.50 0.48
CA GLN A 60 5.57 -11.26 0.83
C GLN A 60 5.84 -9.77 0.98
N ARG A 61 5.33 -8.97 0.04
CA ARG A 61 5.41 -7.51 0.11
C ARG A 61 4.59 -6.93 1.27
N THR A 62 3.40 -7.49 1.56
CA THR A 62 2.58 -7.10 2.72
C THR A 62 3.35 -7.29 4.02
N VAL A 63 4.01 -8.43 4.23
CA VAL A 63 4.83 -8.67 5.43
C VAL A 63 5.98 -7.66 5.54
N ALA A 64 6.65 -7.35 4.42
CA ALA A 64 7.70 -6.33 4.40
C ALA A 64 7.15 -4.93 4.72
N ALA A 65 5.96 -4.59 4.19
CA ALA A 65 5.27 -3.33 4.47
C ALA A 65 4.91 -3.21 5.96
N VAL A 66 4.37 -4.27 6.57
CA VAL A 66 4.08 -4.31 8.01
C VAL A 66 5.35 -4.12 8.84
N ALA A 67 6.44 -4.81 8.50
CA ALA A 67 7.71 -4.65 9.19
C ALA A 67 8.25 -3.21 9.12
N ALA A 68 8.06 -2.53 7.98
CA ALA A 68 8.49 -1.15 7.78
C ALA A 68 7.70 -0.12 8.62
N LEU A 69 6.47 -0.48 9.06
CA LEU A 69 5.67 0.34 9.99
C LEU A 69 6.14 0.22 11.44
N SER A 70 6.84 -0.87 11.79
CA SER A 70 7.32 -1.10 13.16
C SER A 70 8.36 -0.04 13.58
N PRO A 71 8.52 0.22 14.89
CA PRO A 71 9.56 1.13 15.38
C PRO A 71 10.98 0.72 14.93
N GLY A 72 11.27 -0.58 14.84
CA GLY A 72 12.55 -1.12 14.36
C GLY A 72 12.70 -1.10 12.82
N GLY A 73 11.59 -0.87 12.10
CA GLY A 73 11.55 -0.83 10.65
C GLY A 73 11.87 -2.16 9.95
N HIS A 74 11.94 -2.12 8.62
CA HIS A 74 12.37 -3.26 7.82
C HIS A 74 13.87 -3.16 7.56
N ARG A 75 14.64 -4.19 7.96
CA ARG A 75 16.13 -4.18 7.88
C ARG A 75 16.77 -2.95 8.56
N GLY A 76 16.20 -2.52 9.70
CA GLY A 76 16.69 -1.37 10.47
C GLY A 76 16.31 0.00 9.90
N ARG A 77 15.45 0.06 8.87
CA ARG A 77 14.96 1.31 8.29
C ARG A 77 13.46 1.42 8.44
N ARG A 78 13.02 2.44 9.19
CA ARG A 78 11.61 2.79 9.30
C ARG A 78 11.16 3.50 8.03
N VAL A 79 9.89 3.32 7.66
CA VAL A 79 9.29 4.16 6.63
C VAL A 79 9.27 5.62 7.11
N GLU A 80 9.72 6.54 6.26
CA GLU A 80 9.54 7.97 6.49
C GLU A 80 8.07 8.31 6.23
N ALA A 81 7.30 8.54 7.28
CA ALA A 81 5.88 8.85 7.22
C ALA A 81 5.43 9.50 8.52
N THR A 82 4.36 10.30 8.49
CA THR A 82 3.77 10.87 9.70
C THR A 82 3.06 9.76 10.53
N PRO A 83 2.83 9.98 11.83
CA PRO A 83 2.06 9.04 12.64
C PRO A 83 0.68 8.71 12.05
N GLU A 84 0.01 9.69 11.46
CA GLU A 84 -1.30 9.54 10.82
C GLU A 84 -1.21 8.66 9.58
N GLN A 85 -0.19 8.86 8.74
CA GLN A 85 0.08 8.01 7.58
C GLN A 85 0.39 6.57 7.99
N ILE A 86 1.18 6.38 9.06
CA ILE A 86 1.48 5.05 9.62
C ILE A 86 0.20 4.36 10.10
N LEU A 87 -0.66 5.07 10.83
CA LEU A 87 -1.91 4.51 11.33
C LEU A 87 -2.89 4.18 10.20
N ALA A 88 -2.98 5.03 9.17
CA ALA A 88 -3.79 4.78 7.98
C ALA A 88 -3.29 3.54 7.21
N ALA A 89 -1.98 3.43 7.00
CA ALA A 89 -1.37 2.25 6.38
C ALA A 89 -1.61 0.98 7.22
N ALA A 90 -1.48 1.06 8.56
CA ALA A 90 -1.75 -0.07 9.44
C ALA A 90 -3.21 -0.54 9.32
N ARG A 91 -4.18 0.38 9.29
CA ARG A 91 -5.60 0.05 9.07
C ARG A 91 -5.84 -0.60 7.71
N HIS A 92 -5.24 -0.04 6.66
CA HIS A 92 -5.32 -0.58 5.30
C HIS A 92 -4.81 -2.02 5.26
N LEU A 93 -3.55 -2.25 5.70
CA LEU A 93 -2.92 -3.57 5.67
C LEU A 93 -3.68 -4.58 6.55
N ALA A 94 -4.15 -4.16 7.74
CA ALA A 94 -4.96 -5.01 8.62
C ALA A 94 -6.25 -5.48 7.94
N SER A 95 -6.87 -4.65 7.10
CA SER A 95 -8.09 -5.03 6.37
C SER A 95 -7.85 -6.20 5.42
N HIS A 96 -6.67 -6.28 4.78
CA HIS A 96 -6.32 -7.42 3.93
C HIS A 96 -6.18 -8.71 4.76
N TYR A 97 -5.50 -8.65 5.91
CA TYR A 97 -5.38 -9.81 6.82
C TYR A 97 -6.76 -10.33 7.23
N GLN A 98 -7.65 -9.43 7.65
CA GLN A 98 -9.00 -9.77 8.08
C GLN A 98 -9.81 -10.42 6.94
N LYS A 99 -9.83 -9.80 5.75
CA LYS A 99 -10.55 -10.34 4.58
C LYS A 99 -10.01 -11.69 4.11
N ALA A 100 -8.71 -11.92 4.30
CA ALA A 100 -8.07 -13.18 3.98
C ALA A 100 -8.22 -14.27 5.07
N GLY A 101 -8.89 -13.95 6.19
CA GLY A 101 -9.00 -14.86 7.34
C GLY A 101 -7.64 -15.19 7.98
N ARG A 102 -6.64 -14.30 7.82
CA ARG A 102 -5.30 -14.46 8.37
C ARG A 102 -5.21 -13.80 9.75
N GLU A 103 -4.37 -14.38 10.61
CA GLU A 103 -4.05 -13.79 11.91
C GLU A 103 -3.43 -12.39 11.74
N LEU A 104 -3.86 -11.44 12.57
CA LEU A 104 -3.35 -10.08 12.55
C LEU A 104 -1.94 -10.05 13.16
N PRO A 105 -0.91 -9.55 12.45
CA PRO A 105 0.43 -9.45 13.01
C PRO A 105 0.47 -8.57 14.28
N PRO A 106 1.28 -8.92 15.30
CA PRO A 106 1.40 -8.14 16.53
C PRO A 106 1.70 -6.65 16.27
N THR A 107 2.59 -6.34 15.32
CA THR A 107 2.88 -4.95 14.93
C THR A 107 1.63 -4.18 14.51
N LEU A 108 0.71 -4.81 13.78
CA LEU A 108 -0.55 -4.17 13.40
C LEU A 108 -1.52 -4.12 14.58
N ALA A 109 -1.55 -5.15 15.43
CA ALA A 109 -2.37 -5.14 16.64
C ALA A 109 -1.96 -3.99 17.58
N ASP A 110 -0.66 -3.82 17.84
CA ASP A 110 -0.10 -2.77 18.69
C ASP A 110 -0.41 -1.37 18.13
N LEU A 111 -0.14 -1.15 16.83
CA LEU A 111 -0.42 0.13 16.16
C LEU A 111 -1.91 0.50 16.17
N LEU A 112 -2.80 -0.50 16.20
CA LEU A 112 -4.25 -0.30 16.19
C LEU A 112 -4.89 -0.36 17.58
N GLY A 113 -4.11 -0.59 18.65
CA GLY A 113 -4.63 -0.76 20.02
C GLY A 113 -5.53 -1.98 20.17
N ARG A 114 -5.18 -3.10 19.54
CA ARG A 114 -5.93 -4.37 19.54
C ARG A 114 -5.17 -5.53 20.20
N SER A 115 -4.07 -5.23 20.87
CA SER A 115 -3.21 -6.14 21.62
C SER A 115 -3.85 -6.60 22.92
#